data_AF-A0A392SFD2-F1
#
_entry.id   AF-A0A392SFD2-F1
#
_cell.length_a   1.000
_cell.length_b   1.000
_cell.length_c   1.000
_cell.angle_alpha   90.00
_cell.angle_beta   90.00
_cell.angle_gamma   90.00
#
_symmetry.space_group_name_H-M   'P 1'
#
loop_
_entity.id
_entity.type
_entity.pdbx_description
1 polymer ?
#
loop_
_entity_poly.entity_id
_entity_poly.type
_entity_poly.pdbx_seq_one_letter_code
_entity_poly.pdbx_strand_id
1 'polypeptide(L)' 'MTVGKMIELLGGKAGVSCGKFHYGSAFGEKSGHADNVKTISKTLVNHGFNYSGKDFIYS' A
#
# COMPACT_ATOMS: atom_id res chain seq x y z
N MET A 1 -5.03 -9.18 16.70
CA MET A 1 -5.18 -7.86 16.03
C MET A 1 -4.38 -7.86 14.74
N THR A 2 -5.02 -7.95 13.58
CA THR A 2 -4.39 -8.27 12.27
C THR A 2 -4.12 -7.02 11.41
N VAL A 3 -3.19 -6.17 11.85
CA VAL A 3 -2.81 -4.94 11.13
C VAL A 3 -2.23 -5.23 9.75
N GLY A 4 -1.57 -6.38 9.58
CA GLY A 4 -1.02 -6.80 8.28
C GLY A 4 -2.05 -6.86 7.16
N LYS A 5 -3.31 -7.22 7.45
CA LYS A 5 -4.37 -7.27 6.44
C LYS A 5 -4.73 -5.88 5.89
N MET A 6 -4.73 -4.88 6.77
CA MET A 6 -4.96 -3.48 6.38
C MET A 6 -3.83 -2.96 5.48
N ILE A 7 -2.58 -3.34 5.79
CA ILE A 7 -1.40 -2.94 5.00
C ILE A 7 -1.39 -3.64 3.63
N GLU A 8 -1.77 -4.91 3.58
CA GLU A 8 -1.90 -5.68 2.33
C GLU A 8 -2.91 -5.04 1.38
N LEU A 9 -4.07 -4.59 1.88
CA LEU A 9 -5.07 -3.87 1.07
C LEU A 9 -4.55 -2.55 0.49
N LEU A 10 -3.81 -1.78 1.30
CA LEU A 10 -3.17 -0.54 0.83
C LEU A 10 -2.14 -0.83 -0.27
N GLY A 11 -1.29 -1.84 -0.06
CA GLY A 11 -0.29 -2.29 -1.02
C GLY A 11 -0.93 -2.78 -2.32
N GLY A 12 -2.01 -3.57 -2.23
CA GLY A 12 -2.74 -4.05 -3.41
C GLY A 12 -3.32 -2.90 -4.25
N LYS A 13 -3.99 -1.94 -3.60
CA LYS A 13 -4.57 -0.77 -4.28
C LYS A 13 -3.48 0.09 -4.95
N ALA A 14 -2.40 0.37 -4.23
CA ALA A 14 -1.26 1.11 -4.78
C ALA A 14 -0.61 0.37 -5.95
N GLY A 15 -0.43 -0.95 -5.81
CA GLY A 15 0.22 -1.80 -6.80
C GLY A 15 -0.54 -1.87 -8.11
N VAL A 16 -1.86 -2.04 -8.06
CA VAL A 16 -2.73 -1.97 -9.25
C VAL A 16 -2.70 -0.57 -9.87
N SER A 17 -2.65 0.49 -9.06
CA SER A 17 -2.63 1.87 -9.56
C SER A 17 -1.33 2.24 -10.30
N CYS A 18 -0.18 1.72 -9.84
CA CYS A 18 1.14 2.01 -10.43
C CYS A 18 1.69 0.89 -11.34
N GLY A 19 0.97 -0.23 -11.50
CA GLY A 19 1.41 -1.37 -12.31
C GLY A 19 2.61 -2.13 -11.73
N LYS A 20 2.84 -2.07 -10.41
CA LYS A 20 3.97 -2.71 -9.72
C LYS A 20 3.48 -3.71 -8.68
N PHE A 21 4.19 -4.83 -8.53
CA PHE A 21 4.00 -5.72 -7.39
C PHE A 21 4.73 -5.16 -6.15
N HIS A 22 3.97 -4.95 -5.07
CA HIS A 22 4.51 -4.54 -3.78
C HIS A 22 4.81 -5.74 -2.89
N TYR A 23 5.95 -5.71 -2.21
CA TYR A 23 6.43 -6.84 -1.41
C TYR A 23 6.37 -6.51 0.10
N GLY A 24 5.61 -7.31 0.84
CA GLY A 24 5.47 -7.24 2.30
C GLY A 24 6.26 -8.31 3.05
N SER A 25 7.52 -8.54 2.66
CA SER A 25 8.39 -9.56 3.27
C SER A 25 8.51 -9.38 4.79
N ALA A 26 8.46 -10.48 5.55
CA ALA A 26 8.56 -10.45 7.01
C ALA A 26 9.87 -9.76 7.47
N PHE A 27 9.76 -8.95 8.53
CA PHE A 27 10.85 -8.14 9.10
C PHE A 27 11.48 -7.09 8.17
N GLY A 28 10.93 -6.89 6.97
CA GLY A 28 11.55 -6.06 5.95
C GLY A 28 12.78 -6.75 5.35
N GLU A 29 12.92 -6.69 4.04
CA GLU A 29 14.05 -7.31 3.36
C GLU A 29 15.32 -6.43 3.52
N LYS A 30 16.46 -7.02 3.93
CA LYS A 30 17.74 -6.29 4.09
C LYS A 30 18.22 -5.64 2.79
N SER A 31 17.81 -6.21 1.66
CA SER A 31 18.07 -5.72 0.30
C SER A 31 17.29 -4.44 -0.05
N GLY A 32 16.36 -4.00 0.80
CA GLY A 32 15.56 -2.79 0.59
C GLY A 32 14.40 -2.96 -0.39
N HIS A 33 14.07 -4.19 -0.79
CA HIS A 33 12.97 -4.47 -1.71
C HIS A 33 11.59 -4.51 -1.05
N ALA A 34 11.52 -4.55 0.28
CA ALA A 34 10.25 -4.50 1.00
C ALA A 34 9.64 -3.09 0.94
N ASP A 35 8.38 -3.01 0.51
CA ASP A 35 7.66 -1.75 0.40
C ASP A 35 7.09 -1.34 1.75
N ASN A 36 7.39 -0.10 2.15
CA ASN A 36 6.93 0.47 3.40
C ASN A 36 5.58 1.15 3.22
N VAL A 37 4.79 1.24 4.29
CA VAL A 37 3.49 1.95 4.27
C VAL A 37 3.65 3.40 3.77
N LYS A 38 4.76 4.06 4.10
CA LYS A 38 5.07 5.42 3.61
C LYS A 38 5.19 5.51 2.09
N THR A 39 5.83 4.53 1.44
CA THR A 39 5.96 4.54 -0.02
C THR A 39 4.62 4.24 -0.68
N ILE A 40 3.90 3.24 -0.17
CA ILE A 40 2.54 2.88 -0.61
C ILE A 40 1.58 4.08 -0.50
N SER A 41 1.55 4.78 0.64
CA SER A 41 0.73 5.98 0.84
C SER A 41 1.09 7.10 -0.13
N LYS A 42 2.38 7.30 -0.43
CA LYS A 42 2.81 8.30 -1.42
C LYS A 42 2.35 7.93 -2.83
N THR A 43 2.44 6.65 -3.20
CA THR A 43 1.93 6.14 -4.48
C THR A 43 0.43 6.38 -4.61
N LEU A 44 -0.35 6.07 -3.57
CA LEU A 44 -1.80 6.33 -3.55
C LEU A 44 -2.12 7.81 -3.79
N VAL A 45 -1.44 8.72 -3.10
CA VAL A 45 -1.63 10.17 -3.27
C VAL A 45 -1.26 10.63 -4.68
N ASN A 46 -0.17 10.11 -5.25
CA ASN A 46 0.25 10.44 -6.62
C ASN A 46 -0.80 10.00 -7.67
N HIS A 47 -1.56 8.94 -7.39
CA HIS A 47 -2.66 8.47 -8.23
C HIS A 47 -4.02 9.09 -7.86
N GLY A 48 -4.05 10.12 -7.02
CA GLY A 48 -5.27 10.85 -6.65
C GLY A 48 -6.12 10.17 -5.56
N PHE A 49 -5.62 9.14 -4.90
CA PHE A 49 -6.31 8.47 -3.79
C PHE A 49 -5.90 9.05 -2.43
N ASN A 50 -6.72 8.78 -1.41
CA ASN A 50 -6.37 9.09 -0.03
C ASN A 50 -5.15 8.25 0.42
N TYR A 51 -4.21 8.87 1.14
CA TYR A 51 -3.01 8.22 1.70
C TYR A 51 -3.34 7.02 2.61
N SER A 52 -4.52 7.03 3.22
CA SER A 52 -5.06 5.98 4.10
C SER A 52 -5.88 4.92 3.35
N GLY A 53 -5.96 4.99 2.02
CA GLY A 53 -6.69 4.06 1.16
C GLY A 53 -8.21 4.18 1.20
N LYS A 54 -8.77 5.02 2.08
CA LYS A 54 -10.22 5.23 2.23
C LYS A 54 -10.80 6.03 1.06
N ASP A 55 -11.95 5.59 0.58
CA ASP A 55 -12.71 6.28 -0.46
C ASP A 55 -14.05 6.77 0.09
N PHE A 56 -14.61 7.78 -0.57
CA PHE A 56 -15.98 8.24 -0.30
C PHE A 56 -16.94 7.37 -1.12
N ILE A 57 -17.78 6.59 -0.45
CA ILE A 57 -18.70 5.62 -1.07
C ILE A 57 -20.13 6.04 -0.72
N TYR A 58 -21.02 6.03 -1.72
CA TYR A 58 -22.46 6.23 -1.54
C TYR A 58 -23.17 4.88 -1.41
N SER A 59 -24.28 4.84 -0.67
CA SER A 59 -25.15 3.66 -0.54
C SER A 59 -26.22 3.62 -1.63
#